data_AF-A0A961FSX2-F1
#
_entry.id   AF-A0A961FSX2-F1
#
_cell.length_a   1.000
_cell.length_b   1.000
_cell.length_c   1.000
_cell.angle_alpha   90.00
_cell.angle_beta   90.00
_cell.angle_gamma   90.00
#
_symmetry.space_group_name_H-M   'P 1'
#
loop_
_entity.id
_entity.type
_entity.pdbx_description
1 polymer ?
#
loop_
_entity_poly.entity_id
_entity_poly.type
_entity_poly.pdbx_seq_one_letter_code
_entity_poly.pdbx_strand_id
1 'polypeptide(L)'
;MKDQLIRYARAGYAGLFLCTPEEARAEALVKAAAGDLNRPLHAWSLTEGFVDTASGSVRACPDPVAALEQVDALEGEALVLLRDFGIHFEDNDPVLVRKLRDTLRAARATGKLLVF
;
A
#
# COMPACT_ATOMS: atom_id res chain seq x y z
N MET A 1 5.51 6.69 16.08
CA MET A 1 5.48 6.01 14.77
C MET A 1 4.53 6.67 13.77
N LYS A 2 3.28 7.04 14.14
CA LYS A 2 2.36 7.77 13.25
C LYS A 2 3.00 9.00 12.58
N ASP A 3 3.64 9.86 13.38
CA ASP A 3 4.28 11.08 12.87
C ASP A 3 5.43 10.82 11.90
N GLN A 4 6.11 9.68 12.02
CA GLN A 4 7.16 9.29 11.06
C GLN A 4 6.55 8.92 9.71
N LEU A 5 5.45 8.16 9.71
CA LEU A 5 4.75 7.80 8.48
C LEU A 5 4.22 9.04 7.75
N ILE A 6 3.64 9.99 8.50
CA ILE A 6 3.21 11.29 7.96
C ILE A 6 4.39 12.07 7.37
N ARG A 7 5.54 12.11 8.05
CA ARG A 7 6.75 12.78 7.54
C ARG A 7 7.24 12.15 6.24
N TYR A 8 7.32 10.83 6.17
CA TYR A 8 7.74 10.14 4.95
C TYR A 8 6.76 10.33 3.79
N ALA A 9 5.45 10.28 4.07
CA ALA A 9 4.43 10.58 3.07
C ALA A 9 4.58 12.00 2.50
N ARG A 10 4.80 12.99 3.37
CA ARG A 10 5.03 14.40 2.97
C ARG A 10 6.36 14.61 2.26
N ALA A 11 7.38 13.82 2.57
CA ALA A 11 8.67 13.86 1.89
C ALA A 11 8.66 13.17 0.52
N GLY A 12 7.53 12.59 0.08
CA GLY A 12 7.39 11.99 -1.24
C GLY A 12 8.03 10.61 -1.37
N TYR A 13 8.14 9.86 -0.27
CA TYR A 13 8.49 8.44 -0.35
C TYR A 13 7.32 7.65 -0.93
N ALA A 14 7.60 6.74 -1.85
CA ALA A 14 6.59 5.93 -2.52
C ALA A 14 6.37 4.55 -1.89
N GLY A 15 7.33 4.08 -1.09
CA GLY A 15 7.29 2.76 -0.46
C GLY A 15 7.90 2.80 0.93
N LEU A 16 7.21 2.19 1.90
CA LEU A 16 7.69 2.00 3.27
C LEU A 16 7.38 0.57 3.71
N PHE A 17 8.34 -0.06 4.38
CA PHE A 17 8.15 -1.38 4.96
C PHE A 17 7.99 -1.24 6.48
N LEU A 18 6.88 -1.74 7.01
CA LEU A 18 6.52 -1.64 8.42
C LEU A 18 6.70 -3.00 9.10
N CYS A 19 7.90 -3.27 9.62
CA CYS A 19 8.17 -4.49 10.37
C CYS A 19 7.46 -4.49 11.73
N THR A 20 6.31 -5.12 11.85
CA THR A 20 5.63 -5.33 13.14
C THR A 20 4.85 -6.64 13.14
N PRO A 21 4.91 -7.43 14.23
CA PRO A 21 4.07 -8.62 14.36
C PRO A 21 2.61 -8.29 14.70
N GLU A 22 2.31 -7.04 15.07
CA GLU A 22 0.96 -6.58 15.43
C GLU A 22 0.25 -5.90 14.26
N GLU A 23 -0.41 -6.70 13.42
CA GLU A 23 -1.10 -6.23 12.21
C GLU A 23 -2.22 -5.22 12.53
N ALA A 24 -3.07 -5.50 13.51
CA ALA A 24 -4.15 -4.58 13.91
C ALA A 24 -3.62 -3.20 14.35
N ARG A 25 -2.45 -3.15 14.97
CA ARG A 25 -1.80 -1.89 15.36
C ARG A 25 -1.20 -1.17 14.14
N ALA A 26 -0.63 -1.90 13.19
CA ALA A 26 -0.16 -1.35 11.93
C ALA A 26 -1.31 -0.68 11.15
N GLU A 27 -2.41 -1.39 10.96
CA GLU A 27 -3.60 -0.89 10.27
C GLU A 27 -4.14 0.38 10.93
N ALA A 28 -4.32 0.35 12.26
CA ALA A 28 -4.81 1.52 13.01
C ALA A 28 -3.88 2.74 12.84
N LEU A 29 -2.57 2.51 12.80
CA LEU A 29 -1.58 3.56 12.62
C LEU A 29 -1.64 4.17 11.21
N VAL A 30 -1.71 3.33 10.18
CA VAL A 30 -1.82 3.76 8.79
C VAL A 30 -3.14 4.50 8.55
N LYS A 31 -4.24 4.00 9.12
CA LYS A 31 -5.56 4.66 9.09
C LYS A 31 -5.54 6.03 9.73
N ALA A 32 -4.93 6.15 10.91
CA ALA A 32 -4.78 7.45 11.57
C ALA A 32 -3.91 8.42 10.74
N ALA A 33 -2.83 7.94 10.14
CA ALA A 33 -1.97 8.75 9.28
C ALA A 33 -2.67 9.20 7.99
N ALA A 34 -3.47 8.33 7.36
CA ALA A 34 -4.26 8.66 6.18
C ALA A 34 -5.29 9.77 6.48
N GLY A 35 -5.96 9.69 7.64
CA GLY A 35 -6.88 10.73 8.12
C GLY A 35 -6.19 12.08 8.31
N ASP A 36 -5.03 12.11 8.97
CA ASP A 36 -4.26 13.35 9.19
C ASP A 36 -3.69 13.95 7.88
N LEU A 37 -3.46 13.11 6.87
CA LEU A 37 -3.01 13.53 5.54
C LEU A 37 -4.17 13.90 4.61
N ASN A 38 -5.42 13.63 5.01
CA ASN A 38 -6.61 13.75 4.18
C ASN A 38 -6.49 13.02 2.83
N ARG A 39 -5.89 11.82 2.86
CA ARG A 39 -5.70 10.96 1.67
C ARG A 39 -6.56 9.70 1.78
N PRO A 40 -7.13 9.20 0.67
CA PRO A 40 -7.83 7.92 0.66
C PRO A 40 -6.87 6.79 1.06
N LEU A 41 -7.41 5.81 1.79
CA LEU A 41 -6.70 4.61 2.20
C LEU A 41 -7.31 3.39 1.50
N HIS A 42 -6.46 2.62 0.84
CA HIS A 42 -6.80 1.31 0.31
C HIS A 42 -6.00 0.23 1.05
N ALA A 43 -6.55 -0.96 1.16
CA ALA A 43 -5.91 -2.11 1.76
C ALA A 43 -5.96 -3.29 0.79
N TRP A 44 -4.94 -4.13 0.81
CA TRP A 44 -4.91 -5.38 0.10
C TRP A 44 -4.40 -6.51 1.00
N SER A 45 -5.04 -7.68 0.91
CA SER A 45 -4.53 -8.95 1.44
C SER A 45 -4.80 -10.07 0.45
N LEU A 46 -4.11 -11.20 0.60
CA LEU A 46 -4.38 -12.38 -0.22
C LEU A 46 -5.81 -12.90 -0.04
N THR A 47 -6.37 -12.76 1.17
CA THR A 47 -7.66 -13.35 1.54
C THR A 47 -8.86 -12.47 1.22
N GLU A 48 -8.72 -11.14 1.35
CA GLU A 48 -9.81 -10.19 1.14
C GLU A 48 -9.73 -9.51 -0.23
N GLY A 49 -8.58 -9.55 -0.89
CA GLY A 49 -8.33 -8.82 -2.12
C GLY A 49 -8.16 -7.33 -1.86
N PHE A 50 -8.54 -6.49 -2.82
CA PHE A 50 -8.35 -5.04 -2.77
C PHE A 50 -9.59 -4.35 -2.20
N VAL A 51 -9.41 -3.64 -1.10
CA VAL A 51 -10.47 -2.98 -0.32
C VAL A 51 -10.25 -1.49 -0.34
N ASP A 52 -11.27 -0.73 -0.73
CA ASP A 52 -11.33 0.69 -0.45
C ASP A 52 -11.90 0.89 0.94
N THR A 53 -11.10 1.45 1.85
CA THR A 53 -11.51 1.61 3.25
C THR A 53 -12.51 2.75 3.46
N ALA A 54 -12.68 3.65 2.48
CA ALA A 54 -13.65 4.74 2.53
C ALA A 54 -15.03 4.29 2.05
N SER A 55 -15.10 3.57 0.92
CA SER A 55 -16.38 3.08 0.36
C SER A 55 -16.79 1.70 0.88
N GLY A 56 -15.85 0.94 1.45
CA GLY A 56 -16.05 -0.46 1.84
C GLY A 56 -16.16 -1.42 0.65
N SER A 57 -15.90 -0.94 -0.57
CA SER A 57 -15.95 -1.80 -1.76
C SER A 57 -14.79 -2.79 -1.74
N VAL A 58 -15.11 -4.06 -1.94
CA VAL A 58 -14.14 -5.16 -2.02
C VAL A 58 -14.07 -5.68 -3.45
N ARG A 59 -12.86 -5.78 -3.99
CA ARG A 59 -12.57 -6.45 -5.25
C ARG A 59 -11.69 -7.66 -4.98
N ALA A 60 -12.23 -8.85 -5.24
CA ALA A 60 -11.46 -10.09 -5.16
C ALA A 60 -10.23 -10.00 -6.08
N CYS A 61 -9.04 -10.11 -5.50
CA CYS A 61 -7.77 -9.97 -6.22
C CYS A 61 -6.68 -10.72 -5.44
N PRO A 62 -6.60 -12.05 -5.55
CA PRO A 62 -5.58 -12.82 -4.83
C PRO A 62 -4.19 -12.70 -5.46
N ASP A 63 -4.10 -12.28 -6.73
CA ASP A 63 -2.84 -12.13 -7.44
C ASP A 63 -2.12 -10.81 -7.07
N PRO A 64 -0.87 -10.86 -6.60
CA PRO A 64 -0.14 -9.66 -6.17
C PRO A 64 0.26 -8.74 -7.33
N VAL A 65 0.45 -9.27 -8.55
CA VAL A 65 0.74 -8.44 -9.73
C VAL A 65 -0.49 -7.63 -10.11
N ALA A 66 -1.67 -8.26 -10.16
CA ALA A 66 -2.94 -7.60 -10.38
C ALA A 66 -3.26 -6.58 -9.25
N ALA A 67 -2.86 -6.85 -8.01
CA ALA A 67 -2.99 -5.88 -6.93
C ALA A 67 -2.19 -4.60 -7.21
N LEU A 68 -0.96 -4.72 -7.70
CA LEU A 68 -0.14 -3.57 -8.10
C LEU A 68 -0.73 -2.82 -9.31
N GLU A 69 -1.36 -3.51 -10.26
CA GLU A 69 -2.09 -2.86 -11.35
C GLU A 69 -3.27 -2.01 -10.84
N GLN A 70 -3.97 -2.47 -9.80
CA GLN A 70 -5.01 -1.67 -9.17
C GLN A 70 -4.44 -0.42 -8.49
N VAL A 71 -3.28 -0.53 -7.84
CA VAL A 71 -2.58 0.63 -7.27
C VAL A 71 -2.19 1.64 -8.36
N ASP A 72 -1.71 1.17 -9.50
CA ASP A 72 -1.38 2.03 -10.64
C ASP A 72 -2.64 2.76 -11.15
N ALA A 73 -3.78 2.07 -11.21
CA ALA A 73 -5.05 2.60 -11.68
C ALA A 73 -5.73 3.61 -10.73
N LEU A 74 -5.29 3.71 -9.46
CA LEU A 74 -5.80 4.73 -8.55
C LEU A 74 -5.49 6.15 -9.06
N GLU A 75 -6.43 7.06 -8.89
CA GLU A 75 -6.23 8.46 -9.26
C GLU A 75 -5.77 9.30 -8.05
N GLY A 76 -4.82 10.21 -8.29
CA GLY A 76 -4.35 11.13 -7.27
C GLY A 76 -3.49 10.51 -6.16
N GLU A 77 -3.40 11.25 -5.05
CA GLU A 77 -2.65 10.83 -3.87
C GLU A 77 -3.45 9.80 -3.07
N ALA A 78 -2.78 8.73 -2.62
CA ALA A 78 -3.41 7.69 -1.81
C ALA A 78 -2.40 7.02 -0.89
N LEU A 79 -2.88 6.45 0.22
CA LEU A 79 -2.13 5.46 0.99
C LEU A 79 -2.66 4.07 0.64
N VAL A 80 -1.76 3.12 0.40
CA VAL A 80 -2.10 1.74 0.11
C VAL A 80 -1.37 0.83 1.08
N LEU A 81 -2.11 0.07 1.87
CA LEU A 81 -1.57 -0.95 2.78
C LEU A 81 -1.61 -2.32 2.11
N LEU A 82 -0.46 -2.98 2.00
CA LEU A 82 -0.29 -4.29 1.35
C LEU A 82 0.16 -5.32 2.39
N ARG A 83 -0.80 -5.93 3.09
CA ARG A 83 -0.56 -6.70 4.34
C ARG A 83 0.34 -7.91 4.16
N ASP A 84 0.10 -8.69 3.12
CA ASP A 84 0.78 -9.97 2.91
C ASP A 84 1.86 -9.90 1.84
N PHE A 85 2.17 -8.72 1.32
CA PHE A 85 3.02 -8.61 0.13
C PHE A 85 4.45 -9.12 0.37
N GLY A 86 4.91 -9.09 1.63
CA GLY A 86 6.23 -9.54 2.04
C GLY A 86 6.51 -11.01 1.71
N ILE A 87 5.50 -11.88 1.78
CA ILE A 87 5.68 -13.33 1.53
C ILE A 87 6.13 -13.61 0.09
N HIS A 88 5.69 -12.80 -0.87
CA HIS A 88 5.99 -12.99 -2.28
C HIS A 88 7.43 -12.59 -2.67
N PHE A 89 8.18 -11.96 -1.76
CA PHE A 89 9.59 -11.64 -2.02
C PHE A 89 10.53 -12.83 -1.80
N GLU A 90 10.11 -13.87 -1.08
CA GLU A 90 10.94 -15.05 -0.85
C GLU A 90 11.20 -15.82 -2.16
N ASP A 91 10.18 -15.92 -3.02
CA ASP A 91 10.24 -16.63 -4.30
C ASP A 91 11.06 -15.88 -5.37
N ASN A 92 11.41 -14.61 -5.12
CA ASN A 92 12.20 -13.75 -6.03
C ASN A 92 11.66 -13.73 -7.48
N ASP A 93 10.35 -13.78 -7.68
CA ASP A 93 9.74 -13.69 -9.01
C ASP A 93 10.19 -12.38 -9.72
N PRO A 94 10.95 -12.48 -10.83
CA PRO A 94 11.46 -11.31 -11.54
C PRO A 94 10.35 -10.39 -12.05
N VAL A 95 9.18 -10.93 -12.40
CA VAL A 95 8.05 -10.17 -12.93
C VAL A 95 7.44 -9.32 -11.81
N LEU A 96 7.16 -9.94 -10.66
CA LEU A 96 6.63 -9.23 -9.50
C LEU A 96 7.57 -8.14 -9.01
N VAL A 97 8.87 -8.46 -8.87
CA VAL A 97 9.89 -7.48 -8.43
C VAL A 97 9.99 -6.31 -9.42
N ARG A 98 9.95 -6.59 -10.73
CA ARG A 98 9.97 -5.54 -11.75
C ARG A 98 8.72 -4.66 -11.67
N LYS A 99 7.54 -5.27 -11.63
CA LYS A 99 6.26 -4.58 -11.53
C LYS A 99 6.20 -3.68 -10.31
N LEU A 100 6.62 -4.19 -9.15
CA LEU A 100 6.71 -3.39 -7.92
C LEU A 100 7.61 -2.16 -8.10
N ARG A 101 8.79 -2.32 -8.71
CA ARG A 101 9.70 -1.19 -8.94
C ARG A 101 9.10 -0.14 -9.87
N ASP A 102 8.35 -0.56 -10.87
CA ASP A 102 7.67 0.33 -11.79
C ASP A 102 6.50 1.05 -11.10
N THR A 103 5.69 0.34 -10.31
CA THR A 103 4.62 0.91 -9.49
C THR A 103 5.16 1.89 -8.45
N LEU A 104 6.26 1.59 -7.76
CA LEU A 104 6.90 2.53 -6.83
C LEU A 104 7.39 3.81 -7.52
N ARG A 105 7.89 3.70 -8.75
CA ARG A 105 8.29 4.86 -9.54
C ARG A 105 7.09 5.72 -9.92
N ALA A 106 6.00 5.10 -10.37
CA ALA A 106 4.76 5.79 -10.71
C ALA A 106 4.12 6.45 -9.46
N ALA A 107 4.06 5.72 -8.35
CA ALA A 107 3.53 6.17 -7.08
C ALA A 107 4.23 7.43 -6.57
N ARG A 108 5.56 7.54 -6.75
CA ARG A 108 6.31 8.75 -6.43
C ARG A 108 5.84 9.97 -7.21
N ALA A 109 5.50 9.82 -8.49
CA ALA A 109 5.04 10.91 -9.35
C ALA A 109 3.59 11.31 -9.04
N THR A 110 2.76 10.36 -8.59
CA THR A 110 1.34 10.60 -8.28
C THR A 110 1.08 10.89 -6.80
N GLY A 111 2.12 10.94 -5.95
CA GLY A 111 1.98 11.19 -4.52
C GLY A 111 1.35 10.03 -3.74
N LYS A 112 1.39 8.81 -4.29
CA LYS A 112 0.93 7.59 -3.61
C LYS A 112 2.03 7.04 -2.71
N LEU A 113 1.62 6.49 -1.57
CA LEU A 113 2.49 5.81 -0.63
C LEU A 113 2.01 4.37 -0.44
N LEU A 114 2.86 3.41 -0.81
CA LEU A 114 2.67 1.99 -0.53
C LEU A 114 3.31 1.66 0.82
N VAL A 115 2.57 0.98 1.67
CA VAL A 115 3.02 0.46 2.96
C VAL A 115 2.94 -1.07 2.91
N PHE A 116 4.07 -1.73 3.09
CA PHE A 116 4.20 -3.18 3.15
C PHE A 116 4.34 -3.62 4.60
#